data_AF-A0A377JKQ4-F1
#
_entry.id   AF-A0A377JKQ4-F1
#
_cell.length_a   1.000
_cell.length_b   1.000
_cell.length_c   1.000
_cell.angle_alpha   90.00
_cell.angle_beta   90.00
_cell.angle_gamma   90.00
#
_symmetry.space_group_name_H-M   'P 1'
#
loop_
_entity.id
_entity.type
_entity.pdbx_description
1 polymer ?
#
loop_
_entity_poly.entity_id
_entity_poly.type
_entity_poly.pdbx_seq_one_letter_code
_entity_poly.pdbx_strand_id
1 'polypeptide(L)'
;MTITVSQYGLTDLLRITIPALLLIYPVAIVLVLLQFLRKKLPSIKFTYNSTLIVTVCFSLCDSLNNVKMLPESINSLLEHFPLSSEGMAWLVPTLVMLVASILIGKALPKASH
;
A
#
# COMPACT_ATOMS: atom_id res chain seq x y z
N MET A 1 -36.88 14.57 -1.74
CA MET A 1 -36.26 15.01 -3.01
C MET A 1 -34.81 15.52 -2.84
N THR A 2 -34.42 16.04 -1.66
CA THR A 2 -33.04 16.53 -1.39
C THR A 2 -31.99 15.41 -1.23
N ILE A 3 -32.39 14.23 -0.75
CA ILE A 3 -31.47 13.09 -0.55
C ILE A 3 -30.97 12.54 -1.89
N THR A 4 -31.80 12.51 -2.92
CA THR A 4 -31.48 11.90 -4.22
C THR A 4 -30.44 12.72 -4.98
N VAL A 5 -30.58 14.06 -5.02
CA VAL A 5 -29.58 14.97 -5.64
C VAL A 5 -28.22 14.87 -4.93
N SER A 6 -28.22 14.73 -3.60
CA SER A 6 -26.99 14.57 -2.83
C SER A 6 -26.30 13.22 -3.07
N GLN A 7 -27.05 12.14 -3.35
CA GLN A 7 -26.45 10.84 -3.67
C GLN A 7 -25.68 10.90 -5.00
N TYR A 8 -26.22 11.55 -6.04
CA TYR A 8 -25.55 11.60 -7.34
C TYR A 8 -24.18 12.33 -7.28
N GLY A 9 -24.12 13.49 -6.61
CA GLY A 9 -22.84 14.21 -6.45
C GLY A 9 -21.87 13.53 -5.49
N LEU A 10 -22.38 12.91 -4.42
CA LEU A 10 -21.56 12.19 -3.44
C LEU A 10 -20.96 10.91 -4.03
N THR A 11 -21.73 10.16 -4.84
CA THR A 11 -21.23 8.92 -5.48
C THR A 11 -20.10 9.21 -6.47
N ASP A 12 -20.17 10.28 -7.25
CA ASP A 12 -19.10 10.66 -8.17
C ASP A 12 -17.84 11.16 -7.43
N LEU A 13 -18.01 11.91 -6.34
CA LEU A 13 -16.90 12.25 -5.45
C LEU A 13 -16.25 11.00 -4.84
N LEU A 14 -17.05 10.06 -4.31
CA LEU A 14 -16.52 8.83 -3.74
C LEU A 14 -15.80 7.99 -4.80
N ARG A 15 -16.31 7.94 -6.04
CA ARG A 15 -15.67 7.22 -7.15
C ARG A 15 -14.26 7.73 -7.46
N ILE A 16 -14.00 9.04 -7.36
CA ILE A 16 -12.66 9.61 -7.57
C ILE A 16 -11.80 9.58 -6.30
N THR A 17 -12.39 9.77 -5.13
CA THR A 17 -11.68 9.86 -3.86
C THR A 17 -11.24 8.49 -3.34
N ILE A 18 -12.03 7.43 -3.52
CA ILE A 18 -11.66 6.07 -3.07
C ILE A 18 -10.30 5.62 -3.65
N PRO A 19 -10.06 5.64 -4.98
CA PRO A 19 -8.77 5.23 -5.52
C PRO A 19 -7.63 6.16 -5.08
N ALA A 20 -7.88 7.46 -4.95
CA ALA A 20 -6.88 8.40 -4.43
C ALA A 20 -6.52 8.11 -2.96
N LEU A 21 -7.52 7.77 -2.14
CA LEU A 21 -7.35 7.41 -0.73
C LEU A 21 -6.56 6.11 -0.59
N LEU A 22 -6.89 5.11 -1.40
CA LEU A 22 -6.18 3.83 -1.44
C LEU A 22 -4.72 3.98 -1.87
N LEU A 23 -4.38 5.03 -2.62
CA LEU A 23 -3.00 5.32 -3.00
C LEU A 23 -2.20 5.93 -1.82
N ILE A 24 -2.80 6.89 -1.12
CA ILE A 24 -2.18 7.66 -0.03
C ILE A 24 -2.12 6.87 1.29
N TYR A 25 -3.18 6.13 1.62
CA TYR A 25 -3.32 5.41 2.89
C TYR A 25 -2.14 4.45 3.19
N PRO A 26 -1.72 3.57 2.26
CA PRO A 26 -0.59 2.66 2.44
C PRO A 26 0.72 3.39 2.73
N VAL A 27 0.99 4.44 1.96
CA VAL A 27 2.21 5.22 2.08
C VAL A 27 2.27 5.88 3.46
N ALA A 28 1.18 6.49 3.90
CA ALA A 28 1.11 7.10 5.22
C ALA A 28 1.34 6.09 6.36
N ILE A 29 0.69 4.93 6.32
CA ILE A 29 0.83 3.88 7.36
C ILE A 29 2.25 3.35 7.42
N VAL A 30 2.86 3.10 6.26
CA VAL A 30 4.23 2.60 6.17
C VAL A 30 5.22 3.62 6.69
N LEU A 31 5.05 4.91 6.37
CA LEU A 31 5.87 5.98 6.93
C LEU A 31 5.73 6.03 8.46
N VAL A 32 4.52 5.97 9.01
CA VAL A 32 4.29 5.95 10.46
C VAL A 32 4.93 4.72 11.12
N LEU A 33 4.77 3.53 10.53
CA LEU A 33 5.42 2.29 10.99
C LEU A 33 6.94 2.41 10.96
N LEU A 34 7.51 2.87 9.84
CA LEU A 34 8.96 3.08 9.70
C LEU A 34 9.47 4.10 10.72
N GLN A 35 8.70 5.14 11.04
CA GLN A 35 9.05 6.13 12.05
C GLN A 35 9.15 5.49 13.45
N PHE A 36 8.21 4.61 13.79
CA PHE A 36 8.24 3.84 15.03
C PHE A 36 9.41 2.83 15.07
N LEU A 37 9.62 2.13 13.96
CA LEU A 37 10.68 1.13 13.83
C LEU A 37 12.06 1.76 13.64
N ARG A 38 12.15 3.07 13.40
CA ARG A 38 13.41 3.81 13.20
C ARG A 38 14.45 3.53 14.29
N LYS A 39 14.03 3.35 15.54
CA LYS A 39 14.96 3.03 16.65
C LYS A 39 15.51 1.60 16.61
N LYS A 40 14.83 0.66 15.96
CA LYS A 40 15.22 -0.76 15.85
C LYS A 40 15.89 -1.11 14.52
N LEU A 41 15.98 -0.17 13.58
CA LEU A 41 16.50 -0.43 12.24
C LEU A 41 18.02 -0.21 12.19
N PRO A 42 18.82 -1.24 11.84
CA PRO A 42 20.28 -1.11 11.73
C PRO A 42 20.72 -0.23 10.54
N SER A 43 19.91 -0.14 9.48
CA SER A 43 20.16 0.70 8.30
C SER A 43 18.88 1.42 7.87
N ILE A 44 18.70 2.65 8.37
CA ILE A 44 17.51 3.48 8.12
C ILE A 44 17.30 3.70 6.63
N LYS A 45 18.32 4.18 5.91
CA LYS A 45 18.15 4.67 4.53
C LYS A 45 17.73 3.55 3.57
N PHE A 46 18.35 2.39 3.68
CA PHE A 46 18.06 1.24 2.82
C PHE A 46 16.67 0.65 3.09
N THR A 47 16.34 0.43 4.37
CA THR A 47 15.03 -0.12 4.77
C THR A 47 13.91 0.81 4.33
N TYR A 48 14.06 2.11 4.58
CA TYR A 48 13.06 3.11 4.25
C TYR A 48 12.79 3.15 2.76
N ASN A 49 13.84 3.21 1.93
CA ASN A 49 13.70 3.33 0.48
C ASN A 49 13.14 2.06 -0.15
N SER A 50 13.61 0.88 0.28
CA SER A 50 13.13 -0.41 -0.24
C SER A 50 11.65 -0.65 0.11
N THR A 51 11.26 -0.43 1.38
CA THR A 51 9.87 -0.62 1.81
C THR A 51 8.92 0.40 1.17
N LEU A 52 9.35 1.66 1.01
CA LEU A 52 8.55 2.68 0.33
C LEU A 52 8.32 2.35 -1.14
N ILE A 53 9.36 1.98 -1.90
CA ILE A 53 9.23 1.68 -3.33
C ILE A 53 8.23 0.54 -3.53
N VAL A 54 8.33 -0.52 -2.74
CA VAL A 54 7.43 -1.66 -2.84
C VAL A 54 6.01 -1.25 -2.45
N THR A 55 5.84 -0.51 -1.35
CA THR A 55 4.53 0.00 -0.93
C THR A 55 3.90 0.88 -1.99
N VAL A 56 4.66 1.79 -2.60
CA VAL A 56 4.16 2.70 -3.65
C VAL A 56 3.78 1.92 -4.91
N CYS A 57 4.61 0.98 -5.36
CA CYS A 57 4.30 0.13 -6.51
C CYS A 57 3.02 -0.69 -6.28
N PHE A 58 2.90 -1.37 -5.13
CA PHE A 58 1.72 -2.19 -4.83
C PHE A 58 0.47 -1.35 -4.56
N SER A 59 0.60 -0.22 -3.85
CA SER A 59 -0.50 0.73 -3.62
C SER A 59 -1.04 1.31 -4.93
N LEU A 60 -0.15 1.65 -5.87
CA LEU A 60 -0.53 2.12 -7.19
C LEU A 60 -1.27 1.03 -7.99
N CYS A 61 -0.78 -0.21 -7.96
CA CYS A 61 -1.46 -1.35 -8.58
C CYS A 61 -2.85 -1.60 -7.97
N ASP A 62 -3.00 -1.52 -6.65
CA ASP A 62 -4.27 -1.74 -5.94
C ASP A 62 -5.29 -0.62 -6.23
N SER A 63 -4.84 0.64 -6.24
CA SER A 63 -5.64 1.80 -6.64
C SER A 63 -6.16 1.66 -8.08
N LEU A 64 -5.30 1.21 -9.01
CA LEU A 64 -5.66 0.94 -10.41
C LEU A 64 -6.63 -0.26 -10.55
N ASN A 65 -6.51 -1.28 -9.70
CA ASN A 65 -7.46 -2.39 -9.67
C ASN A 65 -8.86 -1.93 -9.24
N ASN A 66 -8.93 -1.07 -8.23
CA ASN A 66 -10.18 -0.54 -7.68
C ASN A 66 -10.98 0.28 -8.69
N VAL A 67 -10.33 0.93 -9.65
CA VAL A 67 -11.01 1.60 -10.77
C VAL A 67 -11.58 0.63 -11.81
N LYS A 68 -11.54 -0.70 -11.56
CA LYS A 68 -11.94 -1.78 -12.48
C LYS A 68 -11.24 -1.73 -13.85
N MET A 69 -10.04 -1.15 -13.89
CA MET A 69 -9.22 -1.05 -15.11
C MET A 69 -8.28 -2.25 -15.31
N LEU A 70 -8.25 -3.23 -14.40
CA LEU A 70 -7.39 -4.41 -14.53
C LEU A 70 -8.10 -5.62 -15.16
N PRO A 71 -7.42 -6.36 -16.05
CA PRO A 71 -7.97 -7.56 -16.69
C PRO A 71 -8.30 -8.68 -15.68
N GLU A 72 -9.33 -9.49 -15.99
CA GLU A 72 -9.82 -10.60 -15.17
C GLU A 72 -8.72 -11.59 -14.71
N SER A 73 -7.64 -11.73 -15.49
CA SER A 73 -6.48 -12.56 -15.17
C SER A 73 -5.74 -12.14 -13.89
N ILE A 74 -5.79 -10.84 -13.54
CA ILE A 74 -5.20 -10.31 -12.32
C ILE A 74 -6.20 -10.42 -11.15
N ASN A 75 -7.50 -10.28 -11.43
CA ASN A 75 -8.55 -10.47 -10.42
C ASN A 75 -8.57 -11.89 -9.84
N SER A 76 -8.38 -12.92 -10.66
CA SER A 76 -8.34 -14.31 -10.18
C SER A 76 -7.10 -14.62 -9.31
N LEU A 77 -5.96 -13.96 -9.58
CA LEU A 77 -4.78 -14.04 -8.73
C LEU A 77 -4.96 -13.25 -7.41
N LEU A 78 -5.71 -12.15 -7.44
CA LEU A 78 -6.07 -11.39 -6.26
C LEU A 78 -7.16 -12.06 -5.40
N GLU A 79 -8.13 -12.76 -5.97
CA GLU A 79 -9.14 -13.54 -5.22
C GLU A 79 -8.49 -14.63 -4.36
N HIS A 80 -7.32 -15.13 -4.75
CA HIS A 80 -6.56 -16.09 -3.96
C HIS A 80 -5.88 -15.47 -2.73
N PHE A 81 -5.79 -14.13 -2.67
CA PHE A 81 -5.28 -13.40 -1.51
C PHE A 81 -6.43 -13.00 -0.57
N PRO A 82 -6.44 -13.47 0.70
CA PRO A 82 -7.59 -13.33 1.62
C PRO A 82 -7.96 -11.90 2.08
N LEU A 83 -7.45 -10.84 1.45
CA LEU A 83 -7.71 -9.43 1.79
C LEU A 83 -8.00 -8.53 0.55
N SER A 84 -8.12 -9.11 -0.65
CA SER A 84 -8.39 -8.35 -1.88
C SER A 84 -9.81 -7.81 -2.00
N SER A 85 -10.79 -8.49 -1.37
CA SER A 85 -12.20 -8.08 -1.35
C SER A 85 -12.43 -6.69 -0.76
N GLU A 86 -11.49 -6.19 0.07
CA GLU A 86 -11.59 -4.91 0.78
C GLU A 86 -10.60 -3.85 0.24
N GLY A 87 -9.90 -4.11 -0.88
CA GLY A 87 -8.87 -3.19 -1.41
C GLY A 87 -7.62 -3.10 -0.52
N MET A 88 -7.34 -4.15 0.26
CA MET A 88 -6.16 -4.24 1.14
C MET A 88 -5.12 -5.23 0.61
N ALA A 89 -5.08 -5.48 -0.69
CA ALA A 89 -4.11 -6.42 -1.27
C ALA A 89 -2.66 -5.90 -1.13
N TRP A 90 -2.48 -4.59 -0.96
CA TRP A 90 -1.17 -3.96 -0.68
C TRP A 90 -0.58 -4.35 0.69
N LEU A 91 -1.41 -4.70 1.67
CA LEU A 91 -0.97 -4.87 3.06
C LEU A 91 -0.06 -6.08 3.23
N VAL A 92 -0.37 -7.19 2.56
CA VAL A 92 0.42 -8.43 2.62
C VAL A 92 1.81 -8.27 1.99
N PRO A 93 1.97 -7.81 0.73
CA PRO A 93 3.29 -7.61 0.12
C PRO A 93 4.12 -6.56 0.87
N THR A 94 3.49 -5.48 1.35
CA THR A 94 4.18 -4.49 2.20
C THR A 94 4.69 -5.11 3.50
N LEU A 95 3.89 -5.95 4.18
CA LEU A 95 4.29 -6.62 5.41
C LEU A 95 5.43 -7.62 5.16
N VAL A 96 5.31 -8.45 4.12
CA VAL A 96 6.34 -9.40 3.70
C VAL A 96 7.65 -8.66 3.40
N MET A 97 7.57 -7.55 2.66
CA MET A 97 8.76 -6.80 2.29
C MET A 97 9.36 -6.02 3.46
N LEU A 98 8.55 -5.53 4.39
CA LEU A 98 9.04 -4.93 5.64
C LEU A 98 9.82 -5.96 6.47
N VAL A 99 9.31 -7.19 6.60
CA VAL A 99 10.00 -8.28 7.29
C VAL A 99 11.28 -8.66 6.57
N ALA A 100 11.23 -8.82 5.24
CA ALA A 100 12.40 -9.12 4.41
C ALA A 100 13.47 -8.01 4.54
N SER A 101 13.06 -6.74 4.48
CA SER A 101 13.96 -5.58 4.58
C SER A 101 14.62 -5.48 5.96
N ILE A 102 13.93 -5.85 7.05
CA ILE A 102 14.53 -5.97 8.39
C ILE A 102 15.54 -7.12 8.46
N LEU A 103 15.23 -8.28 7.87
CA LEU A 103 16.13 -9.44 7.82
C LEU A 103 17.38 -9.14 7.00
N ILE A 104 17.22 -8.58 5.80
CA ILE A 104 18.32 -8.12 4.93
C ILE A 104 19.10 -7.00 5.62
N GLY A 105 18.43 -6.07 6.31
CA GLY A 105 19.07 -4.98 7.04
C GLY A 105 19.95 -5.45 8.21
N LYS A 106 19.62 -6.59 8.83
CA LYS A 106 20.50 -7.27 9.81
C LYS A 106 21.69 -7.97 9.13
N ALA A 107 21.52 -8.43 7.89
CA ALA A 107 22.56 -9.11 7.12
C ALA A 107 23.50 -8.14 6.39
N LEU A 108 23.06 -6.91 6.08
CA LEU A 108 23.95 -5.89 5.52
C LEU A 108 24.87 -5.32 6.62
N PRO A 109 26.20 -5.42 6.44
CA PRO A 109 27.14 -4.81 7.35
C PRO A 109 26.93 -3.30 7.35
N LYS A 110 26.94 -2.74 8.56
CA LYS A 110 26.94 -1.29 8.84
C LYS A 110 27.94 -0.61 7.90
N ALA A 111 27.45 0.01 6.83
CA ALA A 111 28.28 0.85 5.97
C ALA A 111 28.68 2.06 6.80
N SER A 112 29.88 1.96 7.37
CA SER A 112 30.65 2.99 8.03
C SER A 112 30.57 4.29 7.25
N HIS A 113 30.00 5.33 7.86
CA HIS A 113 30.47 6.68 7.66
C HIS A 113 30.19 7.54 8.89
#